data_AF-A0ABD0AQ96-F1
#
_entry.id   AF-A0ABD0AQ96-F1
#
_cell.length_a   1.000
_cell.length_b   1.000
_cell.length_c   1.000
_cell.angle_alpha   90.00
_cell.angle_beta   90.00
_cell.angle_gamma   90.00
#
_symmetry.space_group_name_H-M   'P 1'
#
loop_
_entity.id
_entity.type
_entity.pdbx_description
1 polymer ?
#
loop_
_entity_poly.entity_id
_entity_poly.type
_entity_poly.pdbx_seq_one_letter_code
_entity_poly.pdbx_strand_id
1 'polypeptide(L)' 'MTSVLKPNASELLSQILKERGIKRGWFAKQVGITPNYLSSMLTGRVKLSTDVAIRSSQLLNLPLDIFLNVS' A
#
# COMPACT_ATOMS: atom_id res chain seq x y z
N MET A 1 4.50 8.06 19.11
CA MET A 1 4.69 8.07 17.64
C MET A 1 3.31 8.01 17.00
N THR A 2 2.81 9.13 16.48
CA THR A 2 1.55 9.18 15.73
C THR A 2 1.72 8.34 14.47
N SER A 3 1.00 7.23 14.38
CA SER A 3 0.94 6.46 13.13
C SER A 3 0.13 7.30 12.14
N VAL A 4 0.83 7.95 11.21
CA VAL A 4 0.21 8.70 10.12
C VAL A 4 -0.57 7.77 9.19
N LEU A 5 -0.38 6.45 9.30
CA LEU A 5 -1.04 5.44 8.47
C LEU A 5 -2.33 4.91 9.10
N LYS A 6 -3.36 4.76 8.26
CA LYS A 6 -4.62 4.10 8.62
C LYS A 6 -4.35 2.62 8.96
N PRO A 7 -4.97 2.07 10.01
CA PRO A 7 -4.72 0.69 10.44
C PRO A 7 -5.10 -0.34 9.36
N ASN A 8 -6.06 -0.01 8.49
CA ASN A 8 -6.54 -0.83 7.38
C ASN A 8 -5.90 -0.46 6.03
N ALA A 9 -4.84 0.35 5.99
CA ALA A 9 -4.22 0.80 4.74
C ALA A 9 -3.72 -0.38 3.87
N SER A 10 -3.19 -1.44 4.49
CA SER A 10 -2.76 -2.66 3.79
C SER A 10 -3.91 -3.43 3.15
N GLU A 11 -5.07 -3.49 3.84
CA GLU A 11 -6.27 -4.14 3.31
C GLU A 11 -6.87 -3.34 2.15
N LEU A 12 -6.98 -2.02 2.30
CA LEU A 12 -7.43 -1.12 1.23
C LEU A 12 -6.56 -1.27 -0.02
N LEU A 13 -5.24 -1.28 0.14
CA LEU A 13 -4.32 -1.51 -0.97
C LEU A 13 -4.58 -2.87 -1.64
N SER A 14 -4.77 -3.93 -0.86
CA SER A 14 -5.08 -5.26 -1.38
C SER A 14 -6.37 -5.27 -2.22
N GLN A 15 -7.42 -4.60 -1.74
CA GLN A 15 -8.70 -4.46 -2.43
C GLN A 15 -8.53 -3.69 -3.74
N ILE A 16 -7.90 -2.52 -3.70
CA ILE A 16 -7.66 -1.68 -4.89
C ILE A 16 -6.90 -2.45 -5.98
N LEU A 17 -5.83 -3.17 -5.59
CA LEU A 17 -5.06 -3.97 -6.55
C LEU A 17 -5.91 -5.08 -7.17
N LYS A 18 -6.79 -5.71 -6.39
CA LYS A 18 -7.71 -6.75 -6.87
C LYS A 18 -8.77 -6.17 -7.80
N GLU A 19 -9.42 -5.06 -7.42
CA GLU A 19 -10.46 -4.40 -8.19
C GLU A 19 -9.95 -3.87 -9.53
N ARG A 20 -8.73 -3.34 -9.55
CA ARG A 20 -8.08 -2.85 -10.78
C ARG A 20 -7.39 -3.93 -11.61
N GLY A 21 -7.45 -5.20 -11.18
CA GLY A 21 -6.76 -6.31 -11.86
C GLY A 21 -5.24 -6.18 -11.89
N ILE A 22 -4.65 -5.41 -10.96
CA ILE A 22 -3.22 -5.14 -10.92
C ILE A 22 -2.50 -6.34 -10.31
N LYS A 23 -1.57 -6.92 -11.07
CA LYS A 23 -0.73 -8.02 -10.58
C LYS A 23 0.17 -7.55 -9.45
N ARG A 24 0.07 -8.18 -8.28
CA ARG A 24 0.88 -7.89 -7.08
C ARG A 24 2.39 -7.85 -7.39
N GLY A 25 2.89 -8.81 -8.17
CA GLY A 25 4.31 -8.86 -8.54
C GLY A 25 4.75 -7.69 -9.44
N TRP A 26 3.87 -7.21 -10.32
CA TRP A 26 4.13 -6.01 -11.13
C TRP A 26 4.12 -4.77 -10.24
N PHE A 27 3.12 -4.63 -9.38
CA PHE A 27 2.99 -3.52 -8.44
C PHE A 27 4.20 -3.42 -7.49
N ALA A 28 4.65 -4.53 -6.93
CA ALA A 28 5.83 -4.57 -6.06
C ALA A 28 7.06 -3.96 -6.77
N LYS A 29 7.30 -4.35 -8.02
CA LYS A 29 8.40 -3.82 -8.84
C LYS A 29 8.26 -2.32 -9.09
N GLN A 30 7.05 -1.84 -9.40
CA GLN A 30 6.81 -0.41 -9.66
C GLN A 30 6.99 0.46 -8.41
N VAL A 31 6.58 -0.05 -7.24
CA VAL A 31 6.76 0.66 -5.97
C VAL A 31 8.19 0.52 -5.41
N GLY A 32 9.00 -0.38 -5.97
CA GLY A 32 10.39 -0.60 -5.57
C GLY A 32 10.54 -1.50 -4.34
N ILE A 33 9.60 -2.41 -4.10
CA ILE A 33 9.61 -3.39 -3.01
C ILE A 33 9.66 -4.82 -3.55
N THR A 34 10.07 -5.76 -2.70
CA THR A 34 10.03 -7.18 -3.09
C THR A 34 8.60 -7.73 -3.05
N PRO A 35 8.26 -8.72 -3.91
CA PRO A 35 6.96 -9.39 -3.84
C PRO A 35 6.68 -10.04 -2.48
N ASN A 36 7.73 -10.53 -1.80
CA ASN A 36 7.60 -11.13 -0.48
C ASN A 36 7.26 -10.09 0.61
N TYR A 37 7.89 -8.91 0.53
CA TYR A 37 7.55 -7.77 1.39
C TYR A 37 6.11 -7.32 1.16
N LEU A 38 5.69 -7.17 -0.10
CA LEU A 38 4.29 -6.87 -0.44
C LEU A 38 3.33 -7.91 0.14
N SER A 39 3.60 -9.21 -0.04
CA SER A 39 2.73 -10.27 0.48
C SER A 39 2.61 -10.24 2.01
N SER A 40 3.73 -10.03 2.70
CA SER A 40 3.76 -9.88 4.17
C SER A 40 3.01 -8.63 4.63
N MET A 41 3.04 -7.57 3.83
CA MET A 41 2.34 -6.32 4.12
C MET A 41 0.83 -6.44 3.91
N LEU A 42 0.39 -7.06 2.81
CA LEU A 42 -1.02 -7.29 2.51
C LEU A 42 -1.69 -8.26 3.48
N THR A 43 -0.92 -9.15 4.11
CA THR A 43 -1.40 -10.07 5.17
C THR A 43 -1.32 -9.48 6.57
N GLY A 44 -0.89 -8.23 6.72
CA GLY A 44 -0.79 -7.54 8.01
C GLY A 44 0.38 -7.98 8.90
N ARG A 45 1.23 -8.92 8.43
CA ARG A 45 2.44 -9.33 9.15
C ARG A 45 3.49 -8.22 9.22
N VAL A 46 3.49 -7.36 8.20
CA VAL A 46 4.37 -6.19 8.11
C VAL A 46 3.52 -4.94 7.96
N LYS A 47 3.86 -3.88 8.69
CA LYS A 47 3.19 -2.58 8.53
C LYS A 47 3.56 -1.95 7.19
N LEU A 48 2.58 -1.37 6.51
CA LEU A 48 2.83 -0.48 5.38
C LEU A 48 3.77 0.65 5.85
N SER A 49 4.74 1.01 5.02
CA SER A 49 5.62 2.16 5.29
C SER A 49 5.07 3.40 4.60
N THR A 50 5.32 4.59 5.15
CA THR A 50 4.86 5.86 4.56
C THR A 50 5.38 6.06 3.13
N ASP A 51 6.64 5.70 2.85
CA ASP A 51 7.20 5.73 1.48
C ASP A 51 6.41 4.84 0.52
N VAL A 52 6.09 3.61 0.93
CA VAL A 52 5.26 2.69 0.14
C VAL A 52 3.88 3.28 -0.09
N ALA A 53 3.27 3.91 0.92
CA ALA A 53 1.97 4.57 0.80
C ALA A 53 2.01 5.70 -0.25
N ILE A 54 3.04 6.55 -0.20
CA ILE A 54 3.22 7.68 -1.12
C ILE A 54 3.40 7.18 -2.55
N ARG A 55 4.29 6.21 -2.75
CA ARG A 55 4.53 5.61 -4.08
C ARG A 55 3.29 4.89 -4.61
N SER A 56 2.55 4.20 -3.75
CA SER A 56 1.28 3.54 -4.12
C SER A 56 0.25 4.56 -4.57
N SER A 57 0.13 5.68 -3.85
CA SER A 57 -0.74 6.80 -4.20
C SER A 57 -0.38 7.39 -5.57
N GLN A 58 0.90 7.64 -5.83
CA GLN A 58 1.37 8.15 -7.13
C GLN A 58 1.12 7.15 -8.26
N LEU A 59 1.49 5.89 -8.07
CA LEU A 59 1.36 4.85 -9.09
C LEU A 59 -0.09 4.54 -9.44
N LEU A 60 -0.97 4.54 -8.44
CA LEU A 60 -2.39 4.23 -8.60
C LEU A 60 -3.23 5.48 -8.87
N ASN A 61 -2.61 6.66 -8.93
CA ASN A 61 -3.29 7.96 -9.03
C ASN A 61 -4.43 8.08 -8.00
N LEU A 62 -4.10 7.81 -6.74
CA LEU A 62 -5.01 7.80 -5.59
C LEU A 62 -4.65 8.89 -4.60
N PRO A 63 -5.61 9.54 -3.92
CA PRO A 63 -5.30 10.49 -2.87
C PRO A 63 -4.60 9.81 -1.69
N LEU A 64 -3.60 10.48 -1.12
CA LEU A 64 -2.81 10.00 0.03
C LEU A 64 -3.67 9.70 1.26
N ASP A 65 -4.80 10.41 1.42
CA ASP A 65 -5.76 10.18 2.50
C ASP A 65 -6.30 8.74 2.52
N ILE A 66 -6.32 8.03 1.39
CA ILE A 66 -6.73 6.60 1.38
C ILE A 66 -5.82 5.76 2.29
N PHE A 67 -4.54 6.11 2.38
CA PHE A 67 -3.57 5.37 3.18
C PHE A 67 -3.20 6.09 4.48
N LEU A 68 -3.27 7.42 4.51
CA LEU A 68 -2.85 8.26 5.62
C LEU A 68 -4.05 8.81 6.41
N ASN A 69 -3.93 8.87 7.73
CA ASN A 69 -4.77 9.70 8.59
C ASN A 69 -4.26 11.13 8.47
N VAL A 70 -4.85 11.89 7.55
CA VAL A 70 -4.64 13.32 7.45
C VAL A 70 -5.59 13.94 8.48
N SER A 71 -5.10 14.12 9.71
CA SER A 71 -5.80 14.83 10.79
C SER A 71 -5.08 16.13 11.10
#